data_AF-A0A4R0P929-F1
#
_entry.id   AF-A0A4R0P929-F1
#
_cell.length_a   1.000
_cell.length_b   1.000
_cell.length_c   1.000
_cell.angle_alpha   90.00
_cell.angle_beta   90.00
_cell.angle_gamma   90.00
#
_symmetry.space_group_name_H-M   'P 1'
#
loop_
_entity.id
_entity.type
_entity.pdbx_description
1 polymer ?
#
loop_
_entity_poly.entity_id
_entity_poly.type
_entity_poly.pdbx_seq_one_letter_code
_entity_poly.pdbx_strand_id
1 'polypeptide(L)'
;MKNLLIFTAVILFFFSSCAQEKTKEKTIADGQTKQNAIDQLIENINIFKSMLIHEKFEPETIGANNQYHDYETITQKVFDRDHITFSYQYPNTQIVIEYPKFDVENILANGYEFTTDFDNHIKAPKITPTTIYYADGTVTNAKDLNVKQQTQPISDYEFYIKGYKVIKAIIYAVETNFYKEKEYAITNEKQVLVTPLGKIEVRTFKKNGIALKVPGLLKDKLKILAQDKSSKYLSTIGTYYGNTEDLDIELKMFIDKLEKVKEQLNQGKINYKEVLENYSWKKVSDELNTKKKTLLLGQSFSAEISKVKLMVLDTTETEQKIYQLTSVKPLLNNGRTSLIGQQEKFGYAIAQDVSKKFGVIDLQGNWLIKPTFYELSLTNRQNIFSGKKENADQFNDYLLNKETKILSVIKE
;
A
#
# COMPACT_ATOMS: atom_id res chain seq x y z
N MET A 1 30.27 -6.34 -21.62
CA MET A 1 30.38 -5.05 -20.87
C MET A 1 30.56 -3.91 -21.86
N LYS A 2 29.45 -3.28 -22.28
CA LYS A 2 29.37 -1.93 -22.87
C LYS A 2 27.90 -1.63 -23.18
N ASN A 3 27.43 -0.51 -22.64
CA ASN A 3 26.33 0.35 -23.08
C ASN A 3 24.98 -0.30 -23.41
N LEU A 4 24.10 -0.45 -22.41
CA LEU A 4 22.65 -0.29 -22.61
C LEU A 4 21.94 -0.23 -21.25
N LEU A 5 21.86 0.94 -20.62
CA LEU A 5 20.94 1.13 -19.50
C LEU A 5 20.75 2.63 -19.24
N ILE A 6 19.50 2.98 -18.95
CA ILE A 6 18.97 4.30 -18.55
C ILE A 6 18.53 5.18 -19.72
N PHE A 7 17.36 4.92 -20.32
CA PHE A 7 16.56 5.95 -20.98
C PHE A 7 15.05 5.61 -21.05
N THR A 8 14.41 5.26 -19.92
CA THR A 8 12.94 5.09 -19.91
C THR A 8 12.35 5.24 -18.50
N ALA A 9 12.46 6.44 -17.91
CA ALA A 9 11.71 6.78 -16.69
C ALA A 9 11.57 8.30 -16.45
N VAL A 10 11.80 9.15 -17.46
CA VAL A 10 11.98 10.59 -17.19
C VAL A 10 10.68 11.40 -17.32
N ILE A 11 9.64 10.96 -18.04
CA ILE A 11 8.51 11.87 -18.32
C ILE A 11 7.41 11.85 -17.24
N LEU A 12 7.21 10.75 -16.52
CA LEU A 12 6.15 10.65 -15.50
C LEU A 12 6.56 11.25 -14.14
N PHE A 13 7.83 11.18 -13.76
CA PHE A 13 8.33 11.80 -12.53
C PHE A 13 8.37 13.34 -12.60
N PHE A 14 8.50 13.92 -13.80
CA PHE A 14 8.53 15.39 -13.95
C PHE A 14 7.21 16.06 -13.51
N PHE A 15 6.06 15.38 -13.55
CA PHE A 15 4.81 15.99 -13.10
C PHE A 15 4.64 16.02 -11.57
N SER A 16 5.30 15.13 -10.83
CA SER A 16 5.28 15.13 -9.36
C SER A 16 6.50 15.85 -8.76
N SER A 17 7.70 15.71 -9.34
CA SER A 17 8.92 16.27 -8.74
C SER A 17 9.21 17.71 -9.17
N CYS A 18 8.88 18.13 -10.41
CA CYS A 18 8.95 19.57 -10.75
C CYS A 18 7.81 20.39 -10.14
N ALA A 19 6.75 19.76 -9.64
CA ALA A 19 5.72 20.45 -8.88
C ALA A 19 6.15 20.75 -7.43
N GLN A 20 7.07 19.98 -6.84
CA GLN A 20 7.50 20.17 -5.45
C GLN A 20 8.83 20.91 -5.27
N GLU A 21 9.73 20.93 -6.26
CA GLU A 21 10.95 21.74 -6.19
C GLU A 21 10.96 22.87 -7.24
N LYS A 22 10.70 24.09 -6.76
CA LYS A 22 10.87 25.42 -7.41
C LYS A 22 9.69 26.03 -8.19
N THR A 23 8.46 25.84 -7.74
CA THR A 23 7.46 26.92 -7.89
C THR A 23 7.06 27.43 -6.51
N LYS A 24 7.95 28.23 -5.90
CA LYS A 24 7.46 29.26 -4.99
C LYS A 24 6.47 30.08 -5.84
N GLU A 25 5.18 30.03 -5.51
CA GLU A 25 4.23 31.02 -5.97
C GLU A 25 4.83 32.40 -5.64
N LYS A 26 5.50 33.01 -6.62
CA LYS A 26 5.74 34.44 -6.58
C LYS A 26 4.35 35.03 -6.79
N THR A 27 3.67 35.34 -5.69
CA THR A 27 2.67 36.41 -5.64
C THR A 27 3.13 37.53 -6.56
N ILE A 28 2.27 38.00 -7.45
CA ILE A 28 2.52 39.04 -8.47
C ILE A 28 3.27 40.20 -7.79
N ALA A 29 4.59 40.18 -7.87
CA ALA A 29 5.43 41.15 -7.20
C ALA A 29 5.67 42.31 -8.17
N ASP A 30 5.62 43.54 -7.65
CA ASP A 30 6.09 44.72 -8.37
C ASP A 30 7.51 44.47 -8.88
N GLY A 31 7.66 44.36 -10.21
CA GLY A 31 8.91 43.97 -10.87
C GLY A 31 8.79 42.96 -12.01
N GLN A 32 7.60 42.45 -12.32
CA GLN A 32 7.39 41.63 -13.52
C GLN A 32 7.45 42.49 -14.79
N THR A 33 8.21 42.02 -15.78
CA THR A 33 8.41 42.70 -17.07
C THR A 33 7.76 41.94 -18.23
N LYS A 34 7.62 42.61 -19.38
CA LYS A 34 7.25 41.96 -20.65
C LYS A 34 8.18 40.77 -20.97
N GLN A 35 9.47 40.88 -20.65
CA GLN A 35 10.43 39.81 -20.88
C GLN A 35 10.10 38.56 -20.05
N ASN A 36 9.74 38.72 -18.78
CA ASN A 36 9.34 37.60 -17.92
C ASN A 36 8.15 36.82 -18.50
N ALA A 37 7.17 37.53 -19.08
CA ALA A 37 6.02 36.91 -19.73
C ALA A 37 6.39 36.14 -21.00
N ILE A 38 7.33 36.69 -21.79
CA ILE A 38 7.88 36.00 -22.98
C ILE A 38 8.64 34.75 -22.57
N ASP A 39 9.52 34.84 -21.58
CA ASP A 39 10.34 33.72 -21.10
C ASP A 39 9.46 32.58 -20.59
N GLN A 40 8.41 32.89 -19.81
CA GLN A 40 7.42 31.91 -19.34
C GLN A 40 6.71 31.21 -20.51
N LEU A 41 6.29 31.96 -21.53
CA LEU A 41 5.66 31.37 -22.72
C LEU A 41 6.63 30.44 -23.46
N ILE A 42 7.89 30.84 -23.63
CA ILE A 42 8.93 30.03 -24.29
C ILE A 42 9.18 28.75 -23.49
N GLU A 43 9.33 28.85 -22.17
CA GLU A 43 9.52 27.71 -21.28
C GLU A 43 8.35 26.71 -21.41
N ASN A 44 7.11 27.20 -21.28
CA ASN A 44 5.91 26.38 -21.45
C ASN A 44 5.87 25.71 -22.84
N ILE A 45 6.13 26.45 -23.92
CA ILE A 45 6.16 25.92 -25.29
C ILE A 45 7.21 24.82 -25.43
N ASN A 46 8.42 25.03 -24.90
CA ASN A 46 9.49 24.05 -24.97
C ASN A 46 9.15 22.79 -24.20
N ILE A 47 8.51 22.93 -23.03
CA ILE A 47 7.99 21.80 -22.24
C ILE A 47 6.94 21.02 -23.06
N PHE A 48 6.00 21.68 -23.73
CA PHE A 48 5.02 20.94 -24.56
C PHE A 48 5.63 20.32 -25.81
N LYS A 49 6.60 21.00 -26.44
CA LYS A 49 7.32 20.43 -27.60
C LYS A 49 8.10 19.17 -27.21
N SER A 50 8.69 19.12 -26.02
CA SER A 50 9.35 17.90 -25.54
C SER A 50 8.36 16.77 -25.22
N MET A 51 7.07 17.06 -25.04
CA MET A 51 6.01 16.06 -24.87
C MET A 51 5.46 15.50 -26.19
N LEU A 52 5.75 16.12 -27.34
CA LEU A 52 5.29 15.68 -28.67
C LEU A 52 6.05 14.46 -29.23
N ILE A 53 6.58 13.59 -28.37
CA ILE A 53 7.30 12.41 -28.80
C ILE A 53 6.27 11.28 -28.97
N HIS A 54 5.80 11.10 -30.21
CA HIS A 54 4.97 9.96 -30.60
C HIS A 54 5.89 8.77 -30.80
N GLU A 55 6.41 8.21 -29.72
CA GLU A 55 7.13 6.95 -29.84
C GLU A 55 6.12 5.87 -30.22
N LYS A 56 6.31 5.30 -31.42
CA LYS A 56 5.61 4.07 -31.79
C LYS A 56 6.08 3.00 -30.82
N PHE A 57 5.14 2.36 -30.13
CA PHE A 57 5.47 1.20 -29.33
C PHE A 57 6.05 0.11 -30.23
N GLU A 58 7.35 -0.13 -30.06
CA GLU A 58 8.04 -1.27 -30.63
C GLU A 58 8.42 -2.22 -29.49
N PRO A 59 7.99 -3.50 -29.53
CA PRO A 59 8.31 -4.46 -28.48
C PRO A 59 9.82 -4.60 -28.30
N GLU A 60 10.26 -4.72 -27.06
CA GLU A 60 11.66 -5.00 -26.76
C GLU A 60 12.08 -6.36 -27.32
N THR A 61 13.37 -6.51 -27.65
CA THR A 61 13.93 -7.78 -28.08
C THR A 61 13.97 -8.77 -26.91
N ILE A 62 13.63 -10.03 -27.20
CA ILE A 62 13.53 -11.09 -26.18
C ILE A 62 14.90 -11.32 -25.51
N GLY A 63 15.01 -10.98 -24.23
CA GLY A 63 16.14 -11.35 -23.37
C GLY A 63 15.95 -12.75 -22.76
N ALA A 64 17.04 -13.49 -22.57
CA ALA A 64 16.99 -14.94 -22.27
C ALA A 64 16.63 -15.33 -20.82
N ASN A 65 16.36 -14.38 -19.91
CA ASN A 65 16.26 -14.69 -18.48
C ASN A 65 14.82 -14.56 -17.94
N ASN A 66 14.40 -15.55 -17.13
CA ASN A 66 13.12 -15.65 -16.42
C ASN A 66 11.88 -15.52 -17.34
N GLN A 67 11.63 -16.57 -18.14
CA GLN A 67 10.56 -16.54 -19.15
C GLN A 67 9.13 -16.61 -18.58
N TYR A 68 8.93 -17.15 -17.37
CA TYR A 68 7.60 -17.46 -16.86
C TYR A 68 7.44 -17.03 -15.40
N HIS A 69 6.22 -16.63 -15.04
CA HIS A 69 5.80 -16.48 -13.63
C HIS A 69 5.04 -17.71 -13.17
N ASP A 70 5.38 -18.21 -11.99
CA ASP A 70 4.56 -19.18 -11.27
C ASP A 70 3.56 -18.43 -10.40
N TYR A 71 2.31 -18.37 -10.87
CA TYR A 71 1.20 -17.73 -10.16
C TYR A 71 0.59 -18.65 -9.08
N GLU A 72 0.87 -19.95 -9.07
CA GLU A 72 0.13 -20.94 -8.24
C GLU A 72 0.72 -21.17 -6.83
N THR A 73 2.01 -20.89 -6.59
CA THR A 73 2.70 -21.27 -5.33
C THR A 73 2.55 -20.30 -4.16
N ILE A 74 1.89 -19.15 -4.32
CA ILE A 74 2.04 -18.02 -3.39
C ILE A 74 0.91 -17.89 -2.34
N THR A 75 -0.28 -18.42 -2.62
CA THR A 75 -1.49 -18.29 -1.78
C THR A 75 -1.40 -18.86 -0.36
N GLN A 76 -0.28 -19.45 0.06
CA GLN A 76 -0.10 -19.99 1.42
C GLN A 76 0.60 -19.04 2.41
N LYS A 77 1.17 -17.90 1.99
CA LYS A 77 1.96 -16.99 2.85
C LYS A 77 1.22 -15.71 3.31
N VAL A 78 -0.10 -15.77 3.27
CA VAL A 78 -1.03 -14.64 3.38
C VAL A 78 -0.95 -13.90 4.73
N PHE A 79 -0.42 -14.52 5.80
CA PHE A 79 -0.48 -14.00 7.18
C PHE A 79 0.82 -14.19 7.98
N ASP A 80 1.99 -14.18 7.33
CA ASP A 80 3.28 -14.39 8.03
C ASP A 80 3.64 -13.24 9.01
N ARG A 81 2.91 -12.12 8.98
CA ARG A 81 3.17 -10.93 9.84
C ARG A 81 1.95 -10.47 10.63
N ASP A 82 1.26 -11.39 11.30
CA ASP A 82 0.33 -10.99 12.35
C ASP A 82 1.12 -10.33 13.51
N HIS A 83 1.06 -9.00 13.56
CA HIS A 83 1.48 -8.21 14.71
C HIS A 83 0.28 -8.06 15.65
N ILE A 84 -0.13 -9.18 16.24
CA ILE A 84 -1.12 -9.18 17.31
C ILE A 84 -0.37 -9.01 18.63
N THR A 85 -0.73 -7.97 19.38
CA THR A 85 -0.21 -7.73 20.72
C THR A 85 -1.33 -7.88 21.75
N PHE A 86 -0.94 -8.41 22.91
CA PHE A 86 -1.82 -8.60 24.05
C PHE A 86 -1.28 -7.77 25.21
N SER A 87 -2.11 -6.87 25.72
CA SER A 87 -1.82 -6.09 26.92
C SER A 87 -2.89 -6.36 27.98
N TYR A 88 -2.46 -6.71 29.18
CA TYR A 88 -3.37 -7.04 30.28
C TYR A 88 -3.59 -5.78 31.13
N GLN A 89 -4.76 -5.15 31.02
CA GLN A 89 -5.13 -3.90 31.70
C GLN A 89 -6.31 -4.14 32.64
N TYR A 90 -6.04 -4.55 33.87
CA TYR A 90 -7.03 -4.96 34.85
C TYR A 90 -8.16 -3.91 35.01
N PRO A 91 -9.45 -4.30 34.93
CA PRO A 91 -9.97 -5.68 34.91
C PRO A 91 -10.15 -6.30 33.50
N ASN A 92 -9.53 -5.73 32.48
CA ASN A 92 -9.68 -6.10 31.07
C ASN A 92 -8.39 -6.65 30.46
N THR A 93 -8.52 -7.33 29.33
CA THR A 93 -7.42 -7.59 28.40
C THR A 93 -7.66 -6.78 27.15
N GLN A 94 -6.69 -5.95 26.78
CA GLN A 94 -6.66 -5.25 25.50
C GLN A 94 -5.90 -6.12 24.49
N ILE A 95 -6.52 -6.30 23.34
CA ILE A 95 -5.92 -6.95 22.18
C ILE A 95 -5.77 -5.86 21.14
N VAL A 96 -4.56 -5.65 20.68
CA VAL A 96 -4.30 -4.79 19.53
C VAL A 96 -3.92 -5.70 18.39
N ILE A 97 -4.78 -5.77 17.39
CA ILE A 97 -4.45 -6.36 16.10
C ILE A 97 -3.93 -5.18 15.29
N GLU A 98 -2.61 -5.01 15.22
CA GLU A 98 -2.03 -3.97 14.38
C GLU A 98 -2.61 -4.11 12.99
N TYR A 99 -3.00 -2.98 12.37
CA TYR A 99 -3.55 -2.99 11.03
C TYR A 99 -2.50 -3.69 10.18
N PRO A 100 -2.72 -4.95 9.76
CA PRO A 100 -1.74 -5.58 8.92
C PRO A 100 -1.81 -4.69 7.68
N LYS A 101 -0.75 -3.94 7.38
CA LYS A 101 -0.60 -3.36 6.04
C LYS A 101 -0.55 -4.57 5.15
N PHE A 102 -1.72 -4.99 4.72
CA PHE A 102 -1.96 -6.29 4.20
C PHE A 102 -0.97 -6.46 3.07
N ASP A 103 -0.19 -7.52 3.10
CA ASP A 103 0.56 -7.92 1.92
C ASP A 103 -0.47 -8.52 0.94
N VAL A 104 -1.36 -7.67 0.41
CA VAL A 104 -2.47 -8.08 -0.47
C VAL A 104 -1.94 -8.63 -1.77
N GLU A 105 -0.73 -8.25 -2.16
CA GLU A 105 0.00 -8.94 -3.22
C GLU A 105 0.06 -10.45 -2.95
N ASN A 106 0.28 -10.86 -1.69
CA ASN A 106 0.20 -12.26 -1.27
C ASN A 106 -1.24 -12.77 -1.06
N ILE A 107 -2.21 -11.94 -0.63
CA ILE A 107 -3.62 -12.35 -0.38
C ILE A 107 -4.41 -12.59 -1.67
N LEU A 108 -4.20 -11.76 -2.71
CA LEU A 108 -4.85 -11.87 -4.02
C LEU A 108 -4.02 -12.65 -5.04
N ALA A 109 -3.02 -13.40 -4.55
CA ALA A 109 -1.97 -14.09 -5.29
C ALA A 109 -0.94 -13.14 -5.93
N ASN A 110 0.35 -13.48 -5.79
CA ASN A 110 1.46 -12.65 -6.31
C ASN A 110 1.24 -12.33 -7.79
N GLY A 111 1.48 -11.07 -8.12
CA GLY A 111 1.19 -10.46 -9.42
C GLY A 111 -0.02 -9.54 -9.40
N TYR A 112 -0.62 -9.27 -8.24
CA TYR A 112 -1.55 -8.16 -8.08
C TYR A 112 -0.80 -6.82 -8.09
N GLU A 113 -0.34 -6.35 -9.27
CA GLU A 113 0.49 -5.13 -9.43
C GLU A 113 -0.27 -3.80 -9.20
N PHE A 114 -1.51 -3.82 -8.69
CA PHE A 114 -2.23 -2.60 -8.30
C PHE A 114 -1.72 -1.99 -6.98
N THR A 115 -0.41 -2.04 -6.73
CA THR A 115 0.17 -1.87 -5.38
C THR A 115 0.70 -0.48 -5.05
N THR A 116 0.49 0.56 -5.86
CA THR A 116 1.02 1.89 -5.47
C THR A 116 0.05 2.80 -4.72
N ASP A 117 -1.27 2.57 -4.76
CA ASP A 117 -2.25 3.41 -4.03
C ASP A 117 -3.39 2.59 -3.38
N PHE A 118 -3.02 1.46 -2.78
CA PHE A 118 -3.92 0.50 -2.13
C PHE A 118 -4.84 1.13 -1.06
N ASP A 119 -4.36 2.12 -0.31
CA ASP A 119 -5.14 2.79 0.75
C ASP A 119 -6.41 3.47 0.20
N ASN A 120 -6.44 3.77 -1.10
CA ASN A 120 -7.60 4.33 -1.80
C ASN A 120 -8.54 3.26 -2.37
N HIS A 121 -8.20 1.97 -2.26
CA HIS A 121 -8.81 0.91 -3.08
C HIS A 121 -9.59 -0.14 -2.30
N ILE A 122 -9.49 -0.20 -0.98
CA ILE A 122 -10.31 -1.08 -0.14
C ILE A 122 -10.92 -0.28 0.99
N LYS A 123 -12.22 -0.46 1.21
CA LYS A 123 -12.85 0.01 2.45
C LYS A 123 -12.16 -0.69 3.62
N ALA A 124 -11.91 0.05 4.70
CA ALA A 124 -11.32 -0.51 5.93
C ALA A 124 -11.98 -1.87 6.26
N PRO A 125 -11.19 -2.95 6.37
CA PRO A 125 -11.73 -4.27 6.60
C PRO A 125 -12.39 -4.35 7.97
N LYS A 126 -13.34 -5.26 8.11
CA LYS A 126 -13.95 -5.52 9.40
C LYS A 126 -13.29 -6.74 10.02
N ILE A 127 -12.66 -6.53 11.17
CA ILE A 127 -12.07 -7.62 11.95
C ILE A 127 -13.04 -8.01 13.07
N THR A 128 -13.39 -9.29 13.14
CA THR A 128 -14.30 -9.83 14.14
C THR A 128 -13.66 -11.03 14.83
N PRO A 129 -13.20 -10.90 16.09
CA PRO A 129 -12.80 -12.05 16.88
C PRO A 129 -13.96 -13.07 16.97
N THR A 130 -13.66 -14.36 16.84
CA THR A 130 -14.67 -15.44 16.88
C THR A 130 -14.43 -16.39 18.05
N THR A 131 -13.18 -16.78 18.28
CA THR A 131 -12.83 -17.73 19.35
C THR A 131 -11.59 -17.26 20.08
N ILE A 132 -11.58 -17.40 21.40
CA ILE A 132 -10.44 -17.06 22.25
C ILE A 132 -9.98 -18.30 23.00
N TYR A 133 -8.70 -18.61 22.87
CA TYR A 133 -8.03 -19.67 23.59
C TYR A 133 -7.21 -19.04 24.71
N TYR A 134 -7.44 -19.49 25.93
CA TYR A 134 -6.69 -19.04 27.10
C TYR A 134 -5.53 -20.01 27.40
N ALA A 135 -4.50 -19.50 28.05
CA ALA A 135 -3.33 -20.28 28.45
C ALA A 135 -3.66 -21.34 29.52
N ASP A 136 -4.79 -21.21 30.24
CA ASP A 136 -5.31 -22.23 31.15
C ASP A 136 -6.03 -23.40 30.44
N GLY A 137 -6.11 -23.37 29.11
CA GLY A 137 -6.77 -24.37 28.27
C GLY A 137 -8.26 -24.12 28.04
N THR A 138 -8.86 -23.12 28.69
CA THR A 138 -10.26 -22.76 28.45
C THR A 138 -10.45 -22.05 27.10
N VAL A 139 -11.65 -22.19 26.52
CA VAL A 139 -12.01 -21.61 25.23
C VAL A 139 -13.34 -20.89 25.37
N THR A 140 -13.43 -19.67 24.83
CA THR A 140 -14.65 -18.85 24.87
C THR A 140 -14.98 -18.32 23.49
N ASN A 141 -16.27 -18.26 23.17
CA ASN A 141 -16.76 -17.59 21.97
C ASN A 141 -16.67 -16.08 22.18
N ALA A 142 -16.02 -15.38 21.25
CA ALA A 142 -15.79 -13.95 21.38
C ALA A 142 -17.10 -13.13 21.34
N LYS A 143 -18.19 -13.67 20.78
CA LYS A 143 -19.53 -13.04 20.80
C LYS A 143 -20.09 -12.87 22.21
N ASP A 144 -19.66 -13.72 23.14
CA ASP A 144 -20.10 -13.65 24.54
C ASP A 144 -19.31 -12.59 25.33
N LEU A 145 -18.36 -11.91 24.68
CA LEU A 145 -17.51 -10.88 25.27
C LEU A 145 -17.99 -9.50 24.79
N ASN A 146 -17.99 -8.52 25.70
CA ASN A 146 -18.25 -7.12 25.38
C ASN A 146 -17.06 -6.51 24.63
N VAL A 147 -16.88 -6.91 23.37
CA VAL A 147 -15.84 -6.42 22.50
C VAL A 147 -16.21 -5.03 22.00
N LYS A 148 -15.57 -3.98 22.56
CA LYS A 148 -15.63 -2.64 21.99
C LYS A 148 -14.51 -2.51 20.96
N GLN A 149 -14.89 -2.31 19.70
CA GLN A 149 -13.96 -1.97 18.62
C GLN A 149 -13.79 -0.46 18.57
N GLN A 150 -12.56 0.03 18.68
CA GLN A 150 -12.22 1.43 18.43
C GLN A 150 -11.50 1.51 17.09
N THR A 151 -12.22 1.91 16.03
CA THR A 151 -11.63 2.11 14.69
C THR A 151 -11.21 3.56 14.51
N GLN A 152 -9.96 3.80 14.11
CA GLN A 152 -9.68 4.90 13.19
C GLN A 152 -9.60 4.34 11.75
N PRO A 153 -9.88 5.15 10.71
CA PRO A 153 -10.05 4.64 9.34
C PRO A 153 -8.83 3.94 8.75
N ILE A 154 -7.64 4.10 9.34
CA ILE A 154 -6.35 3.55 8.88
C ILE A 154 -5.43 3.24 10.08
N SER A 155 -5.96 2.68 11.17
CA SER A 155 -5.17 2.34 12.38
C SER A 155 -5.39 0.91 12.84
N ASP A 156 -4.58 0.50 13.81
CA ASP A 156 -4.70 -0.75 14.54
C ASP A 156 -6.12 -0.97 15.08
N TYR A 157 -6.56 -2.23 15.08
CA TYR A 157 -7.84 -2.64 15.63
C TYR A 157 -7.66 -3.00 17.10
N GLU A 158 -8.26 -2.19 17.96
CA GLU A 158 -8.26 -2.44 19.40
C GLU A 158 -9.56 -3.11 19.83
N PHE A 159 -9.40 -4.21 20.58
CA PHE A 159 -10.48 -4.95 21.19
C PHE A 159 -10.26 -5.04 22.69
N TYR A 160 -11.30 -4.76 23.47
CA TYR A 160 -11.26 -4.93 24.92
C TYR A 160 -12.13 -6.12 25.33
N ILE A 161 -11.54 -7.04 26.08
CA ILE A 161 -12.26 -8.17 26.68
C ILE A 161 -12.34 -7.94 28.18
N LYS A 162 -13.55 -8.05 28.72
CA LYS A 162 -13.74 -8.06 30.17
C LYS A 162 -13.18 -9.36 30.75
N GLY A 163 -12.34 -9.25 31.77
CA GLY A 163 -11.62 -10.37 32.33
C GLY A 163 -10.14 -10.32 31.97
N TYR A 164 -9.35 -11.08 32.71
CA TYR A 164 -7.91 -10.87 32.84
C TYR A 164 -7.15 -12.20 32.71
N LYS A 165 -7.79 -13.23 32.16
CA LYS A 165 -7.14 -14.51 31.82
C LYS A 165 -6.13 -14.29 30.70
N VAL A 166 -5.00 -14.98 30.81
CA VAL A 166 -3.90 -14.90 29.84
C VAL A 166 -4.35 -15.53 28.52
N ILE A 167 -4.29 -14.76 27.43
CA ILE A 167 -4.73 -15.21 26.10
C ILE A 167 -3.57 -15.94 25.41
N LYS A 168 -3.84 -17.14 24.93
CA LYS A 168 -2.92 -17.97 24.15
C LYS A 168 -3.07 -17.70 22.66
N ALA A 169 -4.30 -17.66 22.18
CA ALA A 169 -4.58 -17.46 20.77
C ALA A 169 -5.98 -16.91 20.53
N ILE A 170 -6.18 -16.33 19.37
CA ILE A 170 -7.48 -15.87 18.90
C ILE A 170 -7.68 -16.39 17.48
N ILE A 171 -8.88 -16.91 17.22
CA ILE A 171 -9.41 -17.03 15.86
C ILE A 171 -10.24 -15.79 15.60
N TYR A 172 -10.03 -15.18 14.44
CA TYR A 172 -10.74 -13.98 14.03
C TYR A 172 -11.06 -14.02 12.55
N ALA A 173 -12.21 -13.45 12.20
CA ALA A 173 -12.64 -13.26 10.83
C ALA A 173 -12.17 -11.89 10.33
N VAL A 174 -11.57 -11.86 9.14
CA VAL A 174 -11.31 -10.63 8.40
C VAL A 174 -12.28 -10.57 7.23
N GLU A 175 -13.21 -9.63 7.30
CA GLU A 175 -14.18 -9.35 6.25
C GLU A 175 -13.67 -8.16 5.43
N THR A 176 -13.35 -8.41 4.17
CA THR A 176 -12.88 -7.41 3.21
C THR A 176 -13.96 -7.12 2.18
N ASN A 177 -13.94 -5.92 1.60
CA ASN A 177 -14.77 -5.54 0.47
C ASN A 177 -13.85 -5.12 -0.67
N PHE A 178 -13.40 -6.11 -1.46
CA PHE A 178 -12.53 -5.87 -2.60
C PHE A 178 -13.33 -5.37 -3.79
N TYR A 179 -12.77 -4.49 -4.61
CA TYR A 179 -13.37 -4.23 -5.92
C TYR A 179 -13.32 -5.48 -6.79
N LYS A 180 -14.35 -5.69 -7.61
CA LYS A 180 -14.40 -6.86 -8.49
C LYS A 180 -13.41 -6.72 -9.64
N GLU A 181 -12.83 -7.84 -10.03
CA GLU A 181 -12.08 -7.93 -11.27
C GLU A 181 -12.99 -8.41 -12.40
N LYS A 182 -12.88 -7.74 -13.55
CA LYS A 182 -13.50 -8.18 -14.80
C LYS A 182 -12.40 -8.56 -15.78
N GLU A 183 -12.48 -9.79 -16.28
CA GLU A 183 -11.57 -10.29 -17.32
C GLU A 183 -12.10 -9.93 -18.70
N TYR A 184 -11.22 -9.44 -19.57
CA TYR A 184 -11.51 -9.18 -20.98
C TYR A 184 -10.44 -9.88 -21.84
N ALA A 185 -10.88 -10.77 -22.73
CA ALA A 185 -9.96 -11.43 -23.66
C ALA A 185 -9.60 -10.51 -24.84
N ILE A 186 -8.32 -10.47 -25.19
CA ILE A 186 -7.84 -9.83 -26.41
C ILE A 186 -7.60 -10.90 -27.46
N THR A 187 -8.27 -10.75 -28.59
CA THR A 187 -8.24 -11.71 -29.70
C THR A 187 -7.56 -11.15 -30.96
N ASN A 188 -7.47 -9.83 -31.10
CA ASN A 188 -6.98 -9.19 -32.32
C ASN A 188 -6.57 -7.72 -32.12
N GLU A 189 -5.77 -7.20 -33.05
CA GLU A 189 -5.51 -5.77 -33.19
C GLU A 189 -6.80 -5.01 -33.51
N LYS A 190 -6.85 -3.72 -33.12
CA LYS A 190 -7.99 -2.80 -33.29
C LYS A 190 -9.27 -3.20 -32.55
N GLN A 191 -9.21 -4.24 -31.72
CA GLN A 191 -10.32 -4.60 -30.83
C GLN A 191 -10.62 -3.44 -29.87
N VAL A 192 -11.90 -3.14 -29.68
CA VAL A 192 -12.35 -2.17 -28.68
C VAL A 192 -13.11 -2.92 -27.59
N LEU A 193 -12.61 -2.80 -26.37
CA LEU A 193 -13.19 -3.36 -25.16
C LEU A 193 -13.95 -2.25 -24.42
N VAL A 194 -15.19 -2.53 -24.03
CA VAL A 194 -16.01 -1.60 -23.26
C VAL A 194 -15.99 -2.03 -21.80
N THR A 195 -15.48 -1.15 -20.93
CA THR A 195 -15.44 -1.37 -19.48
C THR A 195 -16.29 -0.32 -18.76
N PRO A 196 -16.67 -0.54 -17.49
CA PRO A 196 -17.34 0.47 -16.68
C PRO A 196 -16.56 1.78 -16.52
N LEU A 197 -15.23 1.74 -16.66
CA LEU A 197 -14.33 2.89 -16.52
C LEU A 197 -13.94 3.51 -17.87
N GLY A 198 -14.54 3.04 -18.97
CA GLY A 198 -14.35 3.57 -20.32
C GLY A 198 -13.89 2.53 -21.33
N LYS A 199 -13.65 2.98 -22.55
CA LYS A 199 -13.26 2.13 -23.68
C LYS A 199 -11.75 1.95 -23.74
N ILE A 200 -11.30 0.71 -23.90
CA ILE A 200 -9.91 0.34 -24.15
C ILE A 200 -9.79 -0.10 -25.61
N GLU A 201 -8.84 0.44 -26.36
CA GLU A 201 -8.61 0.07 -27.76
C GLU A 201 -7.24 -0.59 -27.92
N VAL A 202 -7.21 -1.77 -28.52
CA VAL A 202 -5.97 -2.50 -28.82
C VAL A 202 -5.33 -1.89 -30.05
N ARG A 203 -4.18 -1.22 -29.89
CA ARG A 203 -3.46 -0.55 -30.98
C ARG A 203 -2.47 -1.47 -31.66
N THR A 204 -1.78 -2.30 -30.89
CA THR A 204 -0.75 -3.22 -31.37
C THR A 204 -0.91 -4.55 -30.67
N PHE A 205 -0.84 -5.65 -31.41
CA PHE A 205 -0.82 -7.02 -30.90
C PHE A 205 0.17 -7.83 -31.75
N LYS A 206 1.46 -7.61 -31.45
CA LYS A 206 2.60 -8.22 -32.14
C LYS A 206 3.10 -9.42 -31.33
N LYS A 207 3.91 -10.28 -31.96
CA LYS A 207 4.43 -11.55 -31.41
C LYS A 207 4.73 -11.52 -29.91
N ASN A 208 5.46 -10.55 -29.39
CA ASN A 208 5.84 -10.49 -27.98
C ASN A 208 5.42 -9.17 -27.29
N GLY A 209 4.50 -8.40 -27.86
CA GLY A 209 4.13 -7.13 -27.26
C GLY A 209 2.75 -6.63 -27.65
N ILE A 210 2.17 -5.85 -26.74
CA ILE A 210 0.84 -5.28 -26.87
C ILE A 210 0.86 -3.79 -26.54
N ALA A 211 0.09 -2.99 -27.27
CA ALA A 211 -0.15 -1.59 -26.95
C ALA A 211 -1.65 -1.30 -26.91
N LEU A 212 -2.08 -0.57 -25.90
CA LEU A 212 -3.47 -0.26 -25.60
C LEU A 212 -3.64 1.25 -25.47
N LYS A 213 -4.66 1.81 -26.12
CA LYS A 213 -5.16 3.14 -25.81
C LYS A 213 -6.20 2.99 -24.70
N VAL A 214 -5.88 3.52 -23.52
CA VAL A 214 -6.67 3.38 -22.28
C VAL A 214 -7.11 4.73 -21.75
N PRO A 215 -8.27 4.84 -21.09
CA PRO A 215 -8.63 6.04 -20.33
C PRO A 215 -7.63 6.31 -19.21
N GLY A 216 -7.37 7.59 -18.90
CA GLY A 216 -6.45 7.96 -17.82
C GLY A 216 -6.84 7.37 -16.46
N LEU A 217 -8.14 7.25 -16.20
CA LEU A 217 -8.71 6.64 -14.98
C LEU A 217 -8.43 5.14 -14.84
N LEU A 218 -8.03 4.47 -15.92
CA LEU A 218 -7.74 3.04 -15.97
C LEU A 218 -6.25 2.72 -15.79
N LYS A 219 -5.38 3.74 -15.77
CA LYS A 219 -3.92 3.57 -15.73
C LYS A 219 -3.47 2.63 -14.61
N ASP A 220 -3.96 2.87 -13.40
CA ASP A 220 -3.59 2.11 -12.20
C ASP A 220 -4.67 1.09 -11.81
N LYS A 221 -5.54 0.72 -12.77
CA LYS A 221 -6.69 -0.21 -12.60
C LYS A 221 -6.75 -1.28 -13.70
N LEU A 222 -5.73 -1.34 -14.55
CA LEU A 222 -5.59 -2.33 -15.60
C LEU A 222 -4.32 -3.19 -15.40
N LYS A 223 -4.47 -4.51 -15.51
CA LYS A 223 -3.38 -5.47 -15.59
C LYS A 223 -3.47 -6.25 -16.89
N ILE A 224 -2.32 -6.50 -17.52
CA ILE A 224 -2.22 -7.26 -18.76
C ILE A 224 -1.53 -8.59 -18.45
N LEU A 225 -2.18 -9.70 -18.80
CA LEU A 225 -1.66 -11.05 -18.65
C LEU A 225 -1.49 -11.67 -20.03
N ALA A 226 -0.27 -12.06 -20.38
CA ALA A 226 0.02 -12.79 -21.61
C ALA A 226 0.36 -14.24 -21.32
N GLN A 227 -0.06 -15.13 -22.21
CA GLN A 227 0.25 -16.56 -22.16
C GLN A 227 0.91 -17.03 -23.46
N ASP A 228 1.81 -18.01 -23.34
CA ASP A 228 2.39 -18.71 -24.49
C ASP A 228 1.43 -19.76 -25.07
N LYS A 229 1.86 -20.51 -26.11
CA LYS A 229 1.05 -21.58 -26.71
C LYS A 229 0.78 -22.75 -25.76
N SER A 230 1.62 -22.91 -24.73
CA SER A 230 1.48 -23.90 -23.65
C SER A 230 0.56 -23.42 -22.52
N SER A 231 -0.07 -22.25 -22.65
CA SER A 231 -0.89 -21.59 -21.61
C SER A 231 -0.14 -21.20 -20.34
N LYS A 232 1.19 -21.09 -20.38
CA LYS A 232 2.00 -20.55 -19.28
C LYS A 232 2.03 -19.03 -19.33
N TYR A 233 1.91 -18.39 -18.17
CA TYR A 233 1.98 -16.93 -18.07
C TYR A 233 3.39 -16.41 -18.31
N LEU A 234 3.50 -15.41 -19.18
CA LEU A 234 4.75 -14.77 -19.56
C LEU A 234 5.14 -13.66 -18.58
N SER A 235 6.45 -13.48 -18.39
CA SER A 235 7.00 -12.35 -17.67
C SER A 235 7.01 -11.09 -18.52
N THR A 236 6.66 -9.96 -17.90
CA THR A 236 6.81 -8.63 -18.50
C THR A 236 8.28 -8.24 -18.46
N ILE A 237 8.85 -7.91 -19.62
CA ILE A 237 10.26 -7.50 -19.75
C ILE A 237 10.41 -5.99 -19.94
N GLY A 238 9.36 -5.31 -20.39
CA GLY A 238 9.35 -3.86 -20.56
C GLY A 238 7.93 -3.30 -20.50
N THR A 239 7.76 -2.14 -19.86
CA THR A 239 6.50 -1.40 -19.82
C THR A 239 6.73 0.01 -20.36
N TYR A 240 5.78 0.47 -21.17
CA TYR A 240 5.82 1.76 -21.84
C TYR A 240 4.55 2.55 -21.51
N TYR A 241 4.72 3.83 -21.16
CA TYR A 241 3.63 4.78 -20.99
C TYR A 241 3.90 5.97 -21.91
N GLY A 242 2.99 6.22 -22.85
CA GLY A 242 3.12 7.29 -23.81
C GLY A 242 1.84 8.11 -23.99
N ASN A 243 2.00 9.23 -24.67
CA ASN A 243 0.89 10.04 -25.15
C ASN A 243 0.22 9.35 -26.35
N THR A 244 -1.09 9.55 -26.52
CA THR A 244 -1.82 9.09 -27.71
C THR A 244 -1.77 10.13 -28.81
N GLU A 245 -1.92 9.74 -30.08
CA GLU A 245 -1.98 10.67 -31.22
C GLU A 245 -3.00 11.81 -31.01
N ASP A 246 -4.14 11.53 -30.37
CA ASP A 246 -5.15 12.55 -30.03
C ASP A 246 -4.58 13.63 -29.10
N LEU A 247 -3.80 13.24 -28.09
CA LEU A 247 -3.17 14.15 -27.15
C LEU A 247 -2.07 14.96 -27.85
N ASP A 248 -1.41 14.39 -28.84
CA ASP A 248 -0.43 15.10 -29.64
C ASP A 248 -1.04 16.17 -30.54
N ILE A 249 -2.21 15.89 -31.11
CA ILE A 249 -3.01 16.89 -31.83
C ILE A 249 -3.40 18.02 -30.87
N GLU A 250 -3.89 17.68 -29.67
CA GLU A 250 -4.23 18.68 -28.66
C GLU A 250 -3.02 19.50 -28.20
N LEU A 251 -1.87 18.87 -27.98
CA LEU A 251 -0.62 19.53 -27.61
C LEU A 251 -0.15 20.47 -28.72
N LYS A 252 -0.22 20.06 -30.00
CA LYS A 252 0.11 20.92 -31.15
C LYS A 252 -0.81 22.16 -31.19
N MET A 253 -2.12 21.96 -31.07
CA MET A 253 -3.08 23.07 -31.00
C MET A 253 -2.79 24.01 -29.82
N PHE A 254 -2.33 23.46 -28.69
CA PHE A 254 -1.97 24.24 -27.51
C PHE A 254 -0.68 25.05 -27.71
N ILE A 255 0.35 24.43 -28.31
CA ILE A 255 1.60 25.10 -28.69
C ILE A 255 1.30 26.25 -29.65
N ASP A 256 0.49 26.02 -30.68
CA ASP A 256 0.10 27.06 -31.64
C ASP A 256 -0.64 28.23 -30.96
N LYS A 257 -1.50 27.94 -29.97
CA LYS A 257 -2.18 28.95 -29.15
C LYS A 257 -1.16 29.79 -28.37
N LEU A 258 -0.19 29.16 -27.70
CA LEU A 258 0.84 29.86 -26.93
C LEU A 258 1.79 30.67 -27.83
N GLU A 259 2.13 30.17 -29.02
CA GLU A 259 2.94 30.89 -30.00
C GLU A 259 2.23 32.15 -30.50
N LYS A 260 0.91 32.07 -30.77
CA LYS A 260 0.09 33.24 -31.13
C LYS A 260 0.03 34.27 -29.99
N VAL A 261 -0.13 33.83 -28.75
CA VAL A 261 -0.12 34.72 -27.57
C VAL A 261 1.24 35.41 -27.44
N LYS A 262 2.35 34.68 -27.62
CA LYS A 262 3.70 35.26 -27.63
C LYS A 262 3.86 36.34 -28.71
N GLU A 263 3.34 36.08 -29.91
CA GLU A 263 3.36 37.05 -31.02
C GLU A 263 2.53 38.30 -30.71
N GLN A 264 1.31 38.13 -30.19
CA GLN A 264 0.44 39.23 -29.78
C GLN A 264 1.09 40.07 -28.67
N LEU A 265 1.75 39.44 -27.70
CA LEU A 265 2.48 40.14 -26.64
C LEU A 265 3.65 40.95 -27.23
N ASN A 266 4.40 40.36 -28.16
CA ASN A 266 5.49 41.06 -28.85
C ASN A 266 4.99 42.29 -29.61
N GLN A 267 3.86 42.17 -30.30
CA GLN A 267 3.18 43.25 -31.04
C GLN A 267 2.47 44.27 -30.14
N GLY A 268 2.43 44.07 -28.82
CA GLY A 268 1.74 44.96 -27.88
C GLY A 268 0.21 44.87 -27.96
N LYS A 269 -0.34 43.83 -28.59
CA LYS A 269 -1.78 43.59 -28.72
C LYS A 269 -2.42 43.05 -27.43
N ILE A 270 -1.61 42.46 -26.54
CA ILE A 270 -2.03 41.96 -25.24
C ILE A 270 -1.06 42.41 -24.15
N ASN A 271 -1.55 42.51 -22.91
CA ASN A 271 -0.76 42.97 -21.77
C ASN A 271 0.06 41.82 -21.17
N TYR A 272 1.32 42.08 -20.79
CA TYR A 272 2.16 41.08 -20.13
C TYR A 272 1.58 40.58 -18.80
N LYS A 273 0.84 41.42 -18.05
CA LYS A 273 0.15 41.00 -16.83
C LYS A 273 -0.91 39.95 -17.11
N GLU A 274 -1.72 40.18 -18.15
CA GLU A 274 -2.72 39.22 -18.63
C GLU A 274 -2.08 37.90 -19.03
N VAL A 275 -0.91 37.94 -19.67
CA VAL A 275 -0.15 36.73 -20.03
C VAL A 275 0.30 35.94 -18.81
N LEU A 276 0.89 36.63 -17.82
CA LEU A 276 1.38 35.98 -16.60
C LEU A 276 0.23 35.39 -15.77
N GLU A 277 -0.92 36.06 -15.73
CA GLU A 277 -2.10 35.58 -15.03
C GLU A 277 -2.77 34.40 -15.73
N ASN A 278 -2.91 34.41 -17.06
CA ASN A 278 -3.73 33.44 -17.80
C ASN A 278 -2.95 32.28 -18.41
N TYR A 279 -1.63 32.42 -18.58
CA TYR A 279 -0.79 31.41 -19.23
C TYR A 279 0.36 30.96 -18.34
N SER A 280 0.14 30.98 -17.02
CA SER A 280 1.04 30.34 -16.05
C SER A 280 1.10 28.82 -16.28
N TRP A 281 2.23 28.21 -15.94
CA TRP A 281 2.41 26.75 -16.03
C TRP A 281 1.27 26.00 -15.34
N LYS A 282 0.83 26.45 -14.16
CA LYS A 282 -0.27 25.84 -13.41
C LYS A 282 -1.57 25.85 -14.22
N LYS A 283 -2.04 27.01 -14.69
CA LYS A 283 -3.27 27.10 -15.48
C LYS A 283 -3.20 26.28 -16.76
N VAL A 284 -2.07 26.35 -17.45
CA VAL A 284 -1.88 25.64 -18.71
C VAL A 284 -1.82 24.12 -18.50
N SER A 285 -1.11 23.66 -17.48
CA SER A 285 -1.03 22.24 -17.16
C SER A 285 -2.35 21.70 -16.62
N ASP A 286 -3.12 22.48 -15.85
CA ASP A 286 -4.48 22.12 -15.44
C ASP A 286 -5.42 22.00 -16.65
N GLU A 287 -5.39 22.95 -17.60
CA GLU A 287 -6.19 22.86 -18.84
C GLU A 287 -5.85 21.59 -19.64
N LEU A 288 -4.58 21.23 -19.74
CA LEU A 288 -4.15 19.99 -20.40
C LEU A 288 -4.53 18.73 -19.61
N ASN A 289 -4.40 18.75 -18.29
CA ASN A 289 -4.74 17.61 -17.44
C ASN A 289 -6.24 17.31 -17.47
N THR A 290 -7.09 18.33 -17.55
CA THR A 290 -8.55 18.12 -17.75
C THR A 290 -8.89 17.51 -19.12
N LYS A 291 -7.99 17.64 -20.10
CA LYS A 291 -8.15 17.08 -21.46
C LYS A 291 -7.48 15.73 -21.66
N LYS A 292 -6.53 15.32 -20.81
CA LYS A 292 -5.89 13.99 -20.80
C LYS A 292 -6.92 12.88 -20.49
N LYS A 293 -7.72 12.52 -21.49
CA LYS A 293 -8.73 11.47 -21.39
C LYS A 293 -8.13 10.09 -21.61
N THR A 294 -7.06 9.98 -22.39
CA THR A 294 -6.48 8.69 -22.80
C THR A 294 -4.95 8.68 -22.79
N LEU A 295 -4.38 7.50 -22.55
CA LEU A 295 -2.96 7.19 -22.52
C LEU A 295 -2.67 5.99 -23.42
N LEU A 296 -1.44 5.88 -23.91
CA LEU A 296 -0.94 4.67 -24.57
C LEU A 296 -0.15 3.83 -23.56
N LEU A 297 -0.64 2.63 -23.26
CA LEU A 297 0.01 1.64 -22.41
C LEU A 297 0.58 0.52 -23.27
N GLY A 298 1.90 0.35 -23.28
CA GLY A 298 2.59 -0.73 -23.97
C GLY A 298 3.23 -1.71 -22.99
N GLN A 299 3.19 -3.01 -23.30
CA GLN A 299 3.93 -4.04 -22.58
C GLN A 299 4.59 -5.03 -23.53
N SER A 300 5.84 -5.37 -23.22
CA SER A 300 6.63 -6.40 -23.89
C SER A 300 6.79 -7.61 -22.97
N PHE A 301 6.73 -8.81 -23.55
CA PHE A 301 6.79 -10.07 -22.83
C PHE A 301 8.01 -10.89 -23.24
N SER A 302 8.40 -11.78 -22.33
CA SER A 302 9.56 -12.67 -22.43
C SER A 302 9.51 -13.70 -23.57
N ALA A 303 8.35 -13.90 -24.21
CA ALA A 303 8.20 -14.84 -25.32
C ALA A 303 7.02 -14.47 -26.25
N GLU A 304 6.77 -15.32 -27.25
CA GLU A 304 5.64 -15.16 -28.17
C GLU A 304 4.30 -15.36 -27.44
N ILE A 305 3.45 -14.35 -27.51
CA ILE A 305 2.09 -14.29 -27.01
C ILE A 305 1.20 -15.16 -27.90
N SER A 306 0.44 -16.06 -27.27
CA SER A 306 -0.67 -16.78 -27.90
C SER A 306 -2.03 -16.21 -27.49
N LYS A 307 -2.15 -15.74 -26.24
CA LYS A 307 -3.38 -15.21 -25.64
C LYS A 307 -3.04 -14.04 -24.73
N VAL A 308 -3.91 -13.02 -24.72
CA VAL A 308 -3.85 -11.94 -23.73
C VAL A 308 -5.19 -11.78 -23.04
N LYS A 309 -5.12 -11.57 -21.73
CA LYS A 309 -6.24 -11.21 -20.87
C LYS A 309 -5.95 -9.85 -20.24
N LEU A 310 -6.95 -8.97 -20.26
CA LEU A 310 -6.96 -7.76 -19.46
C LEU A 310 -7.78 -8.02 -18.20
N MET A 311 -7.17 -7.76 -17.05
CA MET A 311 -7.87 -7.71 -15.77
C MET A 311 -8.12 -6.25 -15.46
N VAL A 312 -9.40 -5.87 -15.35
CA VAL A 312 -9.81 -4.50 -15.02
C VAL A 312 -10.43 -4.50 -13.64
N LEU A 313 -9.92 -3.63 -12.77
CA LEU A 313 -10.50 -3.40 -11.46
C LEU A 313 -11.73 -2.50 -11.58
N ASP A 314 -12.91 -3.09 -11.39
CA ASP A 314 -14.18 -2.38 -11.43
C ASP A 314 -14.48 -1.73 -10.08
N THR A 315 -14.17 -0.44 -9.97
CA THR A 315 -14.43 0.31 -8.73
C THR A 315 -15.90 0.61 -8.46
N THR A 316 -16.82 0.20 -9.33
CA THR A 316 -18.26 0.35 -9.13
C THR A 316 -18.90 -0.86 -8.46
N GLU A 317 -18.22 -2.01 -8.46
CA GLU A 317 -18.68 -3.25 -7.84
C GLU A 317 -17.70 -3.73 -6.78
N THR A 318 -18.22 -4.27 -5.68
CA THR A 318 -17.39 -4.91 -4.66
C THR A 318 -17.80 -6.36 -4.44
N GLU A 319 -16.85 -7.18 -4.01
CA GLU A 319 -17.03 -8.54 -3.56
C GLU A 319 -16.57 -8.62 -2.10
N GLN A 320 -17.47 -9.12 -1.25
CA GLN A 320 -17.15 -9.40 0.14
C GLN A 320 -16.41 -10.73 0.23
N LYS A 321 -15.23 -10.74 0.85
CA LYS A 321 -14.50 -11.98 1.18
C LYS A 321 -14.27 -12.07 2.68
N ILE A 322 -14.44 -13.27 3.23
CA ILE A 322 -14.25 -13.53 4.65
C ILE A 322 -13.13 -14.56 4.82
N TYR A 323 -12.09 -14.18 5.54
CA TYR A 323 -10.95 -15.05 5.85
C TYR A 323 -10.98 -15.40 7.35
N GLN A 324 -10.77 -16.68 7.68
CA GLN A 324 -10.64 -17.14 9.07
C GLN A 324 -9.17 -17.30 9.41
N LEU A 325 -8.70 -16.52 10.38
CA LEU A 325 -7.29 -16.41 10.76
C LEU A 325 -7.10 -16.86 12.20
N THR A 326 -5.89 -17.35 12.50
CA THR A 326 -5.51 -17.77 13.84
C THR A 326 -4.21 -17.08 14.23
N SER A 327 -4.20 -16.42 15.38
CA SER A 327 -3.03 -15.67 15.89
C SER A 327 -1.85 -16.56 16.33
N VAL A 328 -1.93 -17.88 16.16
CA VAL A 328 -0.90 -18.81 16.61
C VAL A 328 0.30 -18.67 15.69
N LYS A 329 1.33 -17.95 16.14
CA LYS A 329 2.64 -18.04 15.50
C LYS A 329 3.16 -19.48 15.69
N PRO A 330 3.60 -20.17 14.62
CA PRO A 330 4.58 -21.22 14.80
C PRO A 330 5.79 -20.60 15.52
N LEU A 331 6.41 -21.37 16.41
CA LEU A 331 7.67 -21.02 17.06
C LEU A 331 8.59 -20.38 16.01
N LEU A 332 9.16 -19.20 16.30
CA LEU A 332 10.12 -18.59 15.37
C LEU A 332 11.18 -19.66 15.05
N ASN A 333 11.44 -19.90 13.76
CA ASN A 333 12.38 -20.93 13.28
C ASN A 333 13.83 -20.77 13.83
N ASN A 334 14.09 -19.74 14.63
CA ASN A 334 15.33 -19.50 15.36
C ASN A 334 15.30 -19.95 16.84
N GLY A 335 14.27 -20.68 17.28
CA GLY A 335 14.15 -21.19 18.65
C GLY A 335 13.76 -20.14 19.71
N ARG A 336 13.42 -18.91 19.30
CA ARG A 336 12.89 -17.89 20.23
C ARG A 336 11.38 -18.10 20.44
N THR A 337 10.97 -18.22 21.70
CA THR A 337 9.55 -18.26 22.08
C THR A 337 8.95 -16.86 22.03
N SER A 338 7.77 -16.74 21.42
CA SER A 338 6.97 -15.50 21.49
C SER A 338 6.69 -15.12 22.95
N LEU A 339 6.38 -13.86 23.24
CA LEU A 339 6.01 -13.42 24.59
C LEU A 339 4.88 -14.28 25.19
N ILE A 340 3.93 -14.69 24.34
CA ILE A 340 2.83 -15.59 24.69
C ILE A 340 3.37 -16.99 25.05
N GLY A 341 4.28 -17.53 24.25
CA GLY A 341 4.94 -18.81 24.55
C GLY A 341 5.75 -18.77 25.85
N GLN A 342 6.33 -17.62 26.20
CA GLN A 342 6.99 -17.43 27.49
C GLN A 342 5.98 -17.36 28.65
N GLN A 343 4.86 -16.66 28.49
CA GLN A 343 3.80 -16.57 29.50
C GLN A 343 3.18 -17.94 29.78
N GLU A 344 2.89 -18.73 28.75
CA GLU A 344 2.40 -20.11 28.88
C GLU A 344 3.45 -21.00 29.58
N LYS A 345 4.70 -20.95 29.13
CA LYS A 345 5.81 -21.71 29.74
C LYS A 345 6.02 -21.37 31.21
N PHE A 346 5.93 -20.09 31.57
CA PHE A 346 6.23 -19.65 32.92
C PHE A 346 5.02 -19.70 33.87
N GLY A 347 3.80 -19.72 33.31
CA GLY A 347 2.54 -19.80 34.05
C GLY A 347 2.06 -18.49 34.65
N TYR A 348 2.49 -17.35 34.09
CA TYR A 348 2.11 -16.01 34.55
C TYR A 348 2.31 -14.94 33.47
N ALA A 349 1.68 -13.78 33.65
CA ALA A 349 1.84 -12.61 32.78
C ALA A 349 1.97 -11.32 33.60
N ILE A 350 2.45 -10.26 32.94
CA ILE A 350 2.50 -8.90 33.52
C ILE A 350 1.19 -8.19 33.18
N ALA A 351 0.59 -7.55 34.18
CA ALA A 351 -0.63 -6.79 34.01
C ALA A 351 -0.52 -5.40 34.64
N GLN A 352 -1.15 -4.42 34.00
CA GLN A 352 -1.30 -3.06 34.48
C GLN A 352 -2.68 -2.89 35.13
N ASP A 353 -2.78 -2.11 36.19
CA ASP A 353 -4.07 -1.77 36.81
C ASP A 353 -4.58 -0.39 36.39
N VAL A 354 -5.75 -0.02 36.92
CA VAL A 354 -6.37 1.30 36.68
C VAL A 354 -5.53 2.48 37.18
N SER A 355 -4.58 2.25 38.10
CA SER A 355 -3.63 3.27 38.58
C SER A 355 -2.38 3.38 37.71
N LYS A 356 -2.34 2.65 36.58
CA LYS A 356 -1.23 2.56 35.63
C LYS A 356 0.02 1.90 36.22
N LYS A 357 -0.13 1.10 37.27
CA LYS A 357 0.94 0.34 37.91
C LYS A 357 0.94 -1.11 37.44
N PHE A 358 2.13 -1.68 37.35
CA PHE A 358 2.33 -3.06 36.90
C PHE A 358 2.49 -4.03 38.06
N GLY A 359 1.95 -5.22 37.88
CA GLY A 359 2.08 -6.38 38.75
C GLY A 359 2.14 -7.68 37.93
N VAL A 360 1.95 -8.81 38.61
CA VAL A 360 2.03 -10.15 37.99
C VAL A 360 0.75 -10.92 38.27
N ILE A 361 0.17 -11.54 37.25
CA ILE A 361 -1.03 -12.38 37.33
C ILE A 361 -0.72 -13.84 36.96
N ASP A 362 -1.45 -14.79 37.54
CA ASP A 362 -1.44 -16.19 37.11
C ASP A 362 -2.21 -16.39 35.78
N LEU A 363 -2.29 -17.63 35.27
CA LEU A 363 -2.99 -17.90 34.00
C LEU A 363 -4.51 -17.73 34.09
N GLN A 364 -5.09 -17.95 35.28
CA GLN A 364 -6.49 -17.64 35.60
C GLN A 364 -6.69 -16.13 35.78
N GLY A 365 -5.58 -15.41 35.88
CA GLY A 365 -5.46 -13.99 35.92
C GLY A 365 -5.47 -13.37 37.34
N ASN A 366 -5.47 -14.19 38.39
CA ASN A 366 -5.43 -13.65 39.75
C ASN A 366 -4.07 -13.00 40.02
N TRP A 367 -4.06 -11.91 40.80
CA TRP A 367 -2.81 -11.27 41.21
C TRP A 367 -1.92 -12.24 42.00
N LEU A 368 -0.79 -12.61 41.41
CA LEU A 368 0.34 -13.18 42.12
C LEU A 368 1.08 -12.07 42.85
N ILE A 369 1.33 -10.94 42.17
CA ILE A 369 1.95 -9.75 42.73
C ILE A 369 1.05 -8.56 42.43
N LYS A 370 0.60 -7.86 43.48
CA LYS A 370 -0.21 -6.66 43.33
C LYS A 370 0.55 -5.57 42.56
N PRO A 371 -0.17 -4.70 41.82
CA PRO A 371 0.44 -3.65 41.02
C PRO A 371 1.14 -2.61 41.91
N THR A 372 2.46 -2.53 41.82
CA THR A 372 3.29 -1.56 42.56
C THR A 372 4.40 -0.94 41.73
N PHE A 373 4.63 -1.45 40.52
CA PHE A 373 5.74 -1.05 39.67
C PHE A 373 5.31 0.05 38.69
N TYR A 374 6.17 1.03 38.42
CA TYR A 374 5.96 1.96 37.31
C TYR A 374 6.24 1.28 35.97
N GLU A 375 7.24 0.41 35.92
CA GLU A 375 7.53 -0.44 34.76
C GLU A 375 7.96 -1.83 35.24
N LEU A 376 7.54 -2.86 34.52
CA LEU A 376 7.87 -4.26 34.79
C LEU A 376 7.93 -5.01 33.46
N SER A 377 8.96 -5.82 33.27
CA SER A 377 9.16 -6.64 32.08
C SER A 377 9.57 -8.07 32.43
N LEU A 378 9.18 -9.01 31.58
CA LEU A 378 9.62 -10.39 31.67
C LEU A 378 11.05 -10.49 31.16
N THR A 379 11.90 -11.20 31.87
CA THR A 379 13.18 -11.63 31.31
C THR A 379 13.01 -12.97 30.59
N ASN A 380 14.03 -13.37 29.83
CA ASN A 380 14.08 -14.72 29.23
C ASN A 380 14.29 -15.85 30.26
N ARG A 381 14.47 -15.51 31.55
CA ARG A 381 14.67 -16.45 32.65
C ARG A 381 13.38 -16.59 33.45
N GLN A 382 13.01 -17.84 33.74
CA GLN A 382 11.84 -18.13 34.54
C GLN A 382 11.97 -17.51 35.93
N ASN A 383 10.87 -16.96 36.43
CA ASN A 383 10.70 -16.25 37.69
C ASN A 383 11.53 -14.96 37.84
N ILE A 384 12.26 -14.49 36.81
CA ILE A 384 13.03 -13.24 36.89
C ILE A 384 12.35 -12.15 36.08
N PHE A 385 12.19 -10.99 36.71
CA PHE A 385 11.56 -9.80 36.15
C PHE A 385 12.51 -8.62 36.27
N SER A 386 12.48 -7.71 35.31
CA SER A 386 13.18 -6.43 35.44
C SER A 386 12.16 -5.32 35.62
N GLY A 387 12.36 -4.43 36.59
CA GLY A 387 11.38 -3.36 36.83
C GLY A 387 11.83 -2.25 37.75
N LYS A 388 10.98 -1.22 37.86
CA LYS A 388 11.16 -0.08 38.77
C LYS A 388 9.90 0.18 39.58
N LYS A 389 10.05 0.33 40.91
CA LYS A 389 8.95 0.65 41.84
C LYS A 389 8.66 2.14 41.95
N GLU A 390 9.68 2.94 41.69
CA GLU A 390 9.63 4.40 41.74
C GLU A 390 9.91 4.98 40.35
N ASN A 391 9.65 6.28 40.16
CA ASN A 391 10.04 6.99 38.94
C ASN A 391 11.54 7.31 38.99
N ALA A 392 12.35 6.26 39.08
CA ALA A 392 13.79 6.30 39.14
C ALA A 392 14.37 5.72 37.85
N ASP A 393 15.57 6.17 37.48
CA ASP A 393 16.22 5.77 36.22
C ASP A 393 16.82 4.35 36.27
N GLN A 394 16.83 3.71 37.45
CA GLN A 394 17.46 2.40 37.65
C GLN A 394 16.45 1.25 37.68
N PHE A 395 16.65 0.29 36.77
CA PHE A 395 15.99 -1.01 36.82
C PHE A 395 16.68 -1.93 37.81
N ASN A 396 15.90 -2.75 38.50
CA ASN A 396 16.40 -3.85 39.30
C ASN A 396 15.81 -5.16 38.78
N ASP A 397 16.57 -6.24 38.91
CA ASP A 397 16.07 -7.58 38.66
C ASP A 397 15.45 -8.16 39.94
N TYR A 398 14.31 -8.83 39.78
CA TYR A 398 13.52 -9.38 40.86
C TYR A 398 13.27 -10.87 40.62
N LEU A 399 13.46 -11.68 41.65
CA LEU A 399 13.08 -13.09 41.67
C LEU A 399 11.69 -13.26 42.28
N LEU A 400 10.78 -13.92 41.55
CA LEU A 400 9.45 -14.30 42.01
C LEU A 400 9.52 -15.60 42.81
N ASN A 401 9.10 -15.52 44.07
CA ASN A 401 8.70 -16.69 44.83
C ASN A 401 7.19 -16.88 44.69
N LYS A 402 6.78 -17.96 44.02
CA LYS A 402 5.36 -18.26 43.74
C LYS A 402 4.57 -18.66 44.98
N GLU A 403 5.22 -19.29 45.97
CA GLU A 403 4.57 -19.73 47.21
C GLU A 403 4.27 -18.53 48.11
N THR A 404 5.26 -17.66 48.31
CA THR A 404 5.12 -16.48 49.17
C THR A 404 4.48 -15.30 48.46
N LYS A 405 4.40 -15.34 47.11
CA LYS A 405 3.87 -14.24 46.28
C LYS A 405 4.64 -12.93 46.50
N ILE A 406 5.97 -13.03 46.51
CA ILE A 406 6.88 -11.91 46.73
C ILE A 406 7.90 -11.82 45.58
N LEU A 407 8.23 -10.59 45.17
CA LEU A 407 9.36 -10.25 44.32
C LEU A 407 10.52 -9.71 45.18
N SER A 408 11.63 -10.44 45.23
CA SER A 408 12.83 -10.07 45.97
C SER A 408 13.90 -9.55 45.01
N VAL A 409 14.55 -8.43 45.36
CA VAL A 409 15.66 -7.87 44.56
C VAL A 409 16.81 -8.86 44.50
N ILE A 410 17.30 -9.14 43.31
CA ILE A 410 18.54 -9.89 43.09
C ILE A 410 19.68 -8.88 43.25
N LYS A 411 20.43 -8.97 44.35
CA LYS A 411 21.67 -8.22 44.51
C LYS A 411 22.77 -9.00 43.78
N GLU A 412 23.47 -8.34 42.86
CA GLU A 412 24.72 -8.86 42.29
C GLU A 412 25.80 -9.01 43.36
#